data_AF-A0A935M1V0-F1
#
_entry.id   AF-A0A935M1V0-F1
#
_cell.length_a   1.000
_cell.length_b   1.000
_cell.length_c   1.000
_cell.angle_alpha   90.00
_cell.angle_beta   90.00
_cell.angle_gamma   90.00
#
_symmetry.space_group_name_H-M   'P 1'
#
loop_
_entity.id
_entity.type
_entity.pdbx_description
1 polymer ?
#
loop_
_entity_poly.entity_id
_entity_poly.type
_entity_poly.pdbx_seq_one_letter_code
_entity_poly.pdbx_strand_id
1 'polypeptide(L)'
;MFRLFLFNLIITLSACAQGNKSSTNKLVLSKMYTQAIGDFIKVANKKNTTVFDTIFIANRKLNQPDDFPDIELPSQIENTQIVLITPDLAKISQNERKSRIYINVMGWVYQVKAEFIFVVFSNGFDHQYDYNIDYKYNIKSKNFELENVLFNGPPF
;
A
#
# COMPACT_ATOMS: atom_id res chain seq x y z
N MET A 1 -34.09 57.67 36.53
CA MET A 1 -33.30 56.46 36.88
C MET A 1 -34.10 55.24 36.48
N PHE A 2 -33.68 54.48 35.47
CA PHE A 2 -33.69 53.01 35.46
C PHE A 2 -32.99 52.56 34.16
N ARG A 3 -31.91 51.78 34.31
CA ARG A 3 -31.01 51.34 33.24
C ARG A 3 -31.45 49.99 32.68
N LEU A 4 -31.31 49.87 31.36
CA LEU A 4 -30.77 48.76 30.55
C LEU A 4 -30.85 47.34 31.12
N PHE A 5 -31.34 46.38 30.33
CA PHE A 5 -30.62 45.15 29.97
C PHE A 5 -31.27 44.52 28.72
N LEU A 6 -30.66 44.75 27.54
CA LEU A 6 -30.93 44.00 26.32
C LEU A 6 -29.94 42.83 26.28
N PHE A 7 -30.43 41.61 26.48
CA PHE A 7 -29.68 40.36 26.32
C PHE A 7 -29.41 40.13 24.83
N ASN A 8 -28.20 40.43 24.37
CA ASN A 8 -27.72 39.99 23.05
C ASN A 8 -27.29 38.52 23.15
N LEU A 9 -28.12 37.64 22.61
CA LEU A 9 -27.79 36.23 22.41
C LEU A 9 -26.86 36.11 21.19
N ILE A 10 -25.55 36.10 21.43
CA ILE A 10 -24.55 35.81 20.39
C ILE A 10 -24.53 34.30 20.19
N ILE A 11 -25.17 33.83 19.12
CA ILE A 11 -25.01 32.46 18.63
C ILE A 11 -23.65 32.39 17.94
N THR A 12 -22.62 31.97 18.67
CA THR A 12 -21.35 31.57 18.07
C THR A 12 -21.57 30.25 17.34
N LEU A 13 -21.87 30.32 16.04
CA LEU A 13 -21.71 29.20 15.12
C LEU A 13 -20.21 28.87 15.04
N SER A 14 -19.73 28.06 15.98
CA SER A 14 -18.50 27.28 15.77
C SER A 14 -18.85 26.19 14.77
N ALA A 15 -18.80 26.54 13.49
CA ALA A 15 -18.65 25.56 12.43
C ALA A 15 -17.27 24.93 12.61
N CYS A 16 -17.22 23.80 13.33
CA CYS A 16 -16.06 22.92 13.31
C CYS A 16 -15.85 22.48 11.86
N ALA A 17 -14.94 23.14 11.16
CA ALA A 17 -14.37 22.66 9.92
C ALA A 17 -13.61 21.35 10.22
N GLN A 18 -14.32 20.24 10.24
CA GLN A 18 -13.73 18.89 10.24
C GLN A 18 -13.15 18.64 8.85
N GLY A 19 -11.96 19.19 8.59
CA GLY A 19 -11.22 18.93 7.38
C GLY A 19 -10.78 17.47 7.30
N ASN A 20 -11.38 16.71 6.38
CA ASN A 20 -10.80 15.67 5.50
C ASN A 20 -9.46 14.98 5.88
N LYS A 21 -9.28 14.55 7.14
CA LYS A 21 -8.10 13.75 7.54
C LYS A 21 -8.08 12.35 6.91
N SER A 22 -9.24 11.76 6.65
CA SER A 22 -9.37 10.39 6.14
C SER A 22 -8.93 10.25 4.67
N SER A 23 -9.39 11.15 3.78
CA SER A 23 -9.04 11.13 2.35
C SER A 23 -7.57 11.45 2.08
N THR A 24 -7.00 12.37 2.85
CA THR A 24 -5.58 12.75 2.76
C THR A 24 -4.66 11.56 3.10
N ASN A 25 -5.04 10.73 4.08
CA ASN A 25 -4.26 9.55 4.47
C ASN A 25 -4.30 8.46 3.38
N LYS A 26 -5.49 8.19 2.82
CA LYS A 26 -5.65 7.21 1.73
C LYS A 26 -4.82 7.54 0.49
N LEU A 27 -4.75 8.81 0.10
CA LEU A 27 -3.94 9.23 -1.05
C LEU A 27 -2.44 9.03 -0.81
N VAL A 28 -1.95 9.36 0.39
CA VAL A 28 -0.55 9.13 0.77
C VAL A 28 -0.24 7.63 0.78
N LEU A 29 -1.11 6.81 1.37
CA LEU A 29 -0.95 5.36 1.36
C LEU A 29 -0.96 4.79 -0.05
N SER A 30 -1.92 5.19 -0.90
CA SER A 30 -1.97 4.77 -2.32
C SER A 30 -0.68 5.09 -3.05
N LYS A 31 -0.14 6.32 -2.89
CA LYS A 31 1.14 6.71 -3.47
C LYS A 31 2.30 5.84 -2.96
N MET A 32 2.35 5.58 -1.66
CA MET A 32 3.42 4.77 -1.06
C MET A 32 3.36 3.31 -1.49
N TYR A 33 2.18 2.69 -1.50
CA TYR A 33 2.00 1.33 -2.01
C TYR A 33 2.35 1.24 -3.50
N THR A 34 1.94 2.24 -4.30
CA THR A 34 2.30 2.30 -5.73
C THR A 34 3.81 2.36 -5.93
N GLN A 35 4.51 3.21 -5.17
CA GLN A 35 5.97 3.31 -5.20
C GLN A 35 6.62 1.99 -4.79
N ALA A 36 6.19 1.39 -3.68
CA ALA A 36 6.72 0.12 -3.18
C ALA A 36 6.53 -1.03 -4.16
N ILE A 37 5.35 -1.14 -4.77
CA ILE A 37 5.07 -2.15 -5.80
C ILE A 37 5.97 -1.93 -7.03
N GLY A 38 6.16 -0.67 -7.45
CA GLY A 38 7.04 -0.35 -8.58
C GLY A 38 8.50 -0.73 -8.31
N ASP A 39 9.02 -0.40 -7.12
CA ASP A 39 10.38 -0.76 -6.72
C ASP A 39 10.55 -2.28 -6.59
N PHE A 40 9.56 -2.98 -6.03
CA PHE A 40 9.51 -4.43 -6.02
C PHE A 40 9.59 -5.02 -7.43
N ILE A 41 8.74 -4.58 -8.36
CA ILE A 41 8.72 -5.10 -9.75
C ILE A 41 10.09 -4.90 -10.40
N LYS A 42 10.69 -3.71 -10.28
CA LYS A 42 12.01 -3.41 -10.84
C LYS A 42 13.08 -4.34 -10.29
N VAL A 43 13.16 -4.49 -8.97
CA VAL A 43 14.20 -5.30 -8.33
C VAL A 43 13.98 -6.79 -8.60
N ALA A 44 12.75 -7.28 -8.52
CA ALA A 44 12.42 -8.68 -8.78
C ALA A 44 12.67 -9.07 -10.24
N ASN A 45 12.25 -8.25 -11.21
CA ASN A 45 12.51 -8.49 -12.63
C ASN A 45 14.01 -8.54 -12.92
N LYS A 46 14.78 -7.61 -12.34
CA LYS A 46 16.25 -7.57 -12.49
C LYS A 46 16.93 -8.79 -11.88
N LYS A 47 16.53 -9.19 -10.67
CA LYS A 47 17.17 -10.30 -9.94
C LYS A 47 16.81 -11.65 -10.56
N ASN A 48 15.55 -11.85 -10.92
CA ASN A 48 15.03 -13.15 -11.34
C ASN A 48 15.07 -13.32 -12.87
N THR A 49 15.62 -12.36 -13.61
CA THR A 49 15.67 -12.33 -15.08
C THR A 49 14.29 -12.62 -15.70
N THR A 50 13.25 -12.03 -15.09
CA THR A 50 11.84 -12.24 -15.47
C THR A 50 11.17 -10.91 -15.75
N VAL A 51 10.03 -10.94 -16.44
CA VAL A 51 9.15 -9.79 -16.64
C VAL A 51 7.75 -10.21 -16.23
N PHE A 52 7.19 -9.51 -15.24
CA PHE A 52 5.81 -9.72 -14.86
C PHE A 52 4.86 -9.00 -15.84
N ASP A 53 4.04 -9.76 -16.55
CA ASP A 53 2.92 -9.20 -17.32
C ASP A 53 1.77 -8.77 -16.39
N THR A 54 1.52 -9.55 -15.33
CA THR A 54 0.47 -9.30 -14.34
C THR A 54 0.90 -9.81 -12.97
N ILE A 55 0.65 -9.01 -11.93
CA ILE A 55 0.73 -9.45 -10.54
C ILE A 55 -0.64 -9.35 -9.87
N PHE A 56 -0.98 -10.38 -9.11
CA PHE A 56 -2.19 -10.46 -8.31
C PHE A 56 -1.85 -10.11 -6.87
N ILE A 57 -2.42 -9.04 -6.34
CA ILE A 57 -2.16 -8.56 -4.98
C ILE A 57 -3.32 -8.94 -4.07
N ALA A 58 -2.99 -9.51 -2.92
CA ALA A 58 -3.94 -9.90 -1.89
C ALA A 58 -4.73 -8.69 -1.37
N ASN A 59 -6.02 -8.62 -1.69
CA ASN A 59 -6.95 -7.69 -1.09
C ASN A 59 -7.61 -8.32 0.16
N ARG A 60 -6.77 -8.73 1.10
CA ARG A 60 -7.21 -9.42 2.33
C ARG A 60 -7.86 -8.41 3.28
N LYS A 61 -9.05 -8.74 3.80
CA LYS A 61 -9.80 -7.97 4.81
C LYS A 61 -10.26 -8.91 5.92
N LEU A 62 -9.44 -9.05 6.98
CA LEU A 62 -9.71 -9.83 8.19
C LEU A 62 -9.88 -8.95 9.45
N ASN A 63 -10.04 -7.63 9.27
CA ASN A 63 -10.06 -6.62 10.32
C ASN A 63 -8.80 -6.63 11.21
N GLN A 64 -7.64 -6.90 10.59
CA GLN A 64 -6.34 -6.84 11.23
C GLN A 64 -5.62 -5.53 10.86
N PRO A 65 -4.76 -4.98 11.74
CA PRO A 65 -3.99 -3.78 11.44
C PRO A 65 -3.14 -3.89 10.16
N ASP A 66 -2.67 -5.10 9.86
CA ASP A 66 -1.79 -5.39 8.72
C ASP A 66 -2.56 -5.93 7.50
N ASP A 67 -3.88 -5.75 7.47
CA ASP A 67 -4.65 -5.99 6.24
C ASP A 67 -4.27 -4.98 5.16
N PHE A 68 -4.44 -5.41 3.90
CA PHE A 68 -4.25 -4.50 2.78
C PHE A 68 -5.18 -3.30 2.95
N PRO A 69 -4.70 -2.04 2.88
CA PRO A 69 -5.52 -0.89 3.20
C PRO A 69 -6.64 -0.68 2.18
N ASP A 70 -7.66 0.08 2.56
CA ASP A 70 -8.74 0.48 1.65
C ASP A 70 -8.29 1.66 0.76
N ILE A 71 -7.48 1.33 -0.25
CA ILE A 71 -6.87 2.25 -1.22
C ILE A 71 -7.13 1.79 -2.65
N GLU A 72 -7.12 2.75 -3.57
CA GLU A 72 -7.06 2.48 -5.01
C GLU A 72 -5.61 2.43 -5.46
N LEU A 73 -5.29 1.46 -6.32
CA LEU A 73 -4.00 1.38 -7.01
C LEU A 73 -4.21 1.65 -8.51
N PRO A 74 -3.22 2.20 -9.22
CA PRO A 74 -3.23 2.21 -10.68
C PRO A 74 -3.41 0.79 -11.22
N SER A 75 -4.15 0.65 -12.33
CA SER A 75 -4.33 -0.65 -13.00
C SER A 75 -3.02 -1.22 -13.56
N GLN A 76 -1.99 -0.37 -13.73
CA GLN A 76 -0.68 -0.76 -14.24
C GLN A 76 0.43 0.02 -13.52
N ILE A 77 1.48 -0.69 -13.11
CA ILE A 77 2.70 -0.13 -12.50
C ILE A 77 3.90 -0.78 -13.19
N GLU A 78 4.88 0.01 -13.65
CA GLU A 78 6.10 -0.50 -14.30
C GLU A 78 5.84 -1.49 -15.46
N ASN A 79 4.81 -1.21 -16.28
CA ASN A 79 4.33 -2.08 -17.37
C ASN A 79 3.75 -3.44 -16.96
N THR A 80 3.50 -3.63 -15.67
CA THR A 80 2.85 -4.82 -15.11
C THR A 80 1.41 -4.49 -14.73
N GLN A 81 0.46 -5.31 -15.16
CA GLN A 81 -0.95 -5.18 -14.75
C GLN A 81 -1.10 -5.53 -13.26
N ILE A 82 -1.86 -4.71 -12.54
CA ILE A 82 -2.09 -4.87 -11.11
C ILE A 82 -3.54 -5.30 -10.89
N VAL A 83 -3.73 -6.47 -10.29
CA VAL A 83 -5.06 -7.01 -10.00
C VAL A 83 -5.20 -7.26 -8.50
N LEU A 84 -6.06 -6.48 -7.84
CA LEU A 84 -6.47 -6.74 -6.47
C LEU A 84 -7.43 -7.94 -6.44
N ILE A 85 -7.12 -8.97 -5.66
CA ILE A 85 -7.88 -10.22 -5.62
C ILE A 85 -8.02 -10.74 -4.20
N THR A 86 -9.15 -11.39 -3.88
CA THR A 86 -9.32 -12.06 -2.58
C THR A 86 -8.46 -13.33 -2.51
N PRO A 87 -8.09 -13.82 -1.31
CA PRO A 87 -7.35 -15.08 -1.18
C PRO A 87 -8.03 -16.29 -1.85
N ASP A 88 -9.37 -16.39 -1.80
CA ASP A 88 -10.11 -17.49 -2.44
C ASP A 88 -9.99 -17.44 -3.97
N LEU A 89 -10.16 -16.26 -4.55
CA LEU A 89 -10.00 -16.07 -6.00
C LEU A 89 -8.53 -16.23 -6.42
N ALA A 90 -7.57 -15.87 -5.56
CA ALA A 90 -6.15 -16.12 -5.80
C ALA A 90 -5.84 -17.62 -5.85
N LYS A 91 -6.43 -18.42 -4.95
CA LYS A 91 -6.29 -19.87 -4.95
C LYS A 91 -6.86 -20.50 -6.23
N ILE A 92 -8.05 -20.07 -6.66
CA ILE A 92 -8.64 -20.51 -7.95
C ILE A 92 -7.69 -20.14 -9.10
N SER A 93 -7.23 -18.89 -9.12
CA SER A 93 -6.32 -18.37 -10.15
C SER A 93 -4.99 -19.16 -10.24
N GLN A 94 -4.42 -19.55 -9.10
CA GLN A 94 -3.20 -20.37 -9.04
C GLN A 94 -3.43 -21.81 -9.53
N ASN A 95 -4.60 -22.38 -9.26
CA ASN A 95 -4.97 -23.72 -9.77
C ASN A 95 -5.16 -23.72 -11.29
N GLU A 96 -5.74 -22.65 -11.84
CA GLU A 96 -5.90 -22.49 -13.29
C GLU A 96 -4.56 -22.29 -14.00
N ARG A 97 -3.67 -21.47 -13.43
CA ARG A 97 -2.35 -21.20 -14.00
C ARG A 97 -1.33 -21.00 -12.89
N LYS A 98 -0.59 -22.08 -12.60
CA LYS A 98 0.45 -22.14 -11.58
C LYS A 98 1.56 -21.09 -11.74
N SER A 99 1.81 -20.62 -12.97
CA SER A 99 2.84 -19.61 -13.24
C SER A 99 2.42 -18.17 -12.87
N ARG A 100 1.18 -17.95 -12.41
CA ARG A 100 0.74 -16.61 -12.00
C ARG A 100 1.50 -16.19 -10.74
N ILE A 101 1.75 -14.89 -10.61
CA ILE A 101 2.41 -14.32 -9.44
C ILE A 101 1.35 -13.74 -8.53
N TYR A 102 1.22 -14.34 -7.35
CA TYR A 102 0.36 -13.84 -6.27
C TYR A 102 1.23 -13.27 -5.17
N ILE A 103 0.84 -12.11 -4.65
CA ILE A 103 1.64 -11.38 -3.67
C ILE A 103 0.75 -10.95 -2.52
N ASN A 104 1.15 -11.31 -1.30
CA ASN A 104 0.64 -10.66 -0.11
C ASN A 104 1.57 -9.49 0.25
N VAL A 105 1.02 -8.28 0.33
CA VAL A 105 1.79 -7.07 0.65
C VAL A 105 1.32 -6.52 1.99
N MET A 106 2.27 -6.39 2.92
CA MET A 106 2.06 -5.71 4.20
C MET A 106 2.92 -4.46 4.22
N GLY A 107 2.42 -3.37 4.78
CA GLY A 107 3.14 -2.11 4.80
C GLY A 107 2.82 -1.22 5.98
N TRP A 108 3.86 -0.65 6.58
CA TRP A 108 3.78 0.31 7.69
C TRP A 108 4.34 1.65 7.23
N VAL A 109 3.47 2.66 7.11
CA VAL A 109 3.83 4.01 6.65
C VAL A 109 3.76 4.98 7.83
N TYR A 110 4.93 5.47 8.26
CA TYR A 110 5.08 6.45 9.34
C TYR A 110 5.49 7.81 8.75
N GLN A 111 5.59 8.83 9.61
CA GLN A 111 5.95 10.19 9.15
C GLN A 111 7.37 10.30 8.56
N VAL A 112 8.31 9.50 9.08
CA VAL A 112 9.74 9.61 8.73
C VAL A 112 10.31 8.37 8.04
N LYS A 113 9.57 7.27 8.02
CA LYS A 113 9.96 6.00 7.40
C LYS A 113 8.74 5.24 6.88
N ALA A 114 8.95 4.35 5.92
CA ALA A 114 7.96 3.38 5.50
C ALA A 114 8.62 2.03 5.25
N GLU A 115 7.93 0.94 5.55
CA GLU A 115 8.45 -0.42 5.47
C GLU A 115 7.41 -1.29 4.78
N PHE A 116 7.84 -2.14 3.85
CA PHE A 116 6.96 -3.03 3.09
C PHE A 116 7.54 -4.44 3.04
N ILE A 117 6.70 -5.45 3.20
CA ILE A 117 7.02 -6.85 3.02
C ILE A 117 6.17 -7.40 1.88
N PHE A 118 6.83 -7.93 0.86
CA PHE A 118 6.23 -8.59 -0.30
C PHE A 118 6.46 -10.08 -0.18
N VAL A 119 5.42 -10.84 0.15
CA VAL A 119 5.47 -12.31 0.23
C VAL A 119 4.95 -12.87 -1.08
N VAL A 120 5.82 -13.52 -1.85
CA VAL A 120 5.52 -13.96 -3.21
C VAL A 120 5.18 -15.45 -3.24
N PHE A 121 4.06 -15.75 -3.88
CA PHE A 121 3.56 -17.09 -4.10
C PHE A 121 3.39 -17.37 -5.59
N SER A 122 3.73 -18.59 -5.98
CA SER A 122 3.50 -19.11 -7.33
C SER A 122 3.46 -20.63 -7.27
N ASN A 123 3.48 -21.29 -8.42
CA ASN A 123 3.51 -22.75 -8.55
C ASN A 123 2.36 -23.48 -7.83
N GLY A 124 1.18 -22.88 -7.74
CA GLY A 124 0.06 -23.46 -6.98
C GLY A 124 0.00 -23.01 -5.52
N PHE A 125 0.32 -21.72 -5.29
CA PHE A 125 0.30 -21.08 -3.97
C PHE A 125 1.46 -21.47 -3.03
N ASP A 126 2.52 -22.06 -3.58
CA ASP A 126 3.77 -22.28 -2.85
C ASP A 126 4.48 -20.94 -2.64
N HIS A 127 4.97 -20.72 -1.42
CA HIS A 127 5.86 -19.60 -1.13
C HIS A 127 7.14 -19.73 -1.99
N GLN A 128 7.56 -18.62 -2.59
CA GLN A 128 8.74 -18.57 -3.45
C GLN A 128 9.87 -17.78 -2.79
N TYR A 129 9.58 -16.55 -2.39
CA TYR A 129 10.54 -15.63 -1.79
C TYR A 129 9.83 -14.40 -1.23
N ASP A 130 10.56 -13.63 -0.44
CA ASP A 130 10.13 -12.37 0.15
C ASP A 130 11.07 -11.23 -0.23
N TYR A 131 10.50 -10.02 -0.31
CA TYR A 131 11.26 -8.78 -0.32
C TYR A 131 10.83 -7.88 0.84
N ASN A 132 11.80 -7.37 1.58
CA ASN A 132 11.60 -6.25 2.50
C ASN A 132 12.13 -4.99 1.83
N ILE A 133 11.31 -3.95 1.73
CA ILE A 133 11.64 -2.68 1.09
C ILE A 133 11.42 -1.55 2.09
N ASP A 134 12.51 -0.87 2.43
CA ASP A 134 12.53 0.19 3.44
C ASP A 134 12.75 1.55 2.78
N TYR A 135 12.03 2.54 3.29
CA TYR A 135 12.08 3.92 2.82
C TYR A 135 12.32 4.88 3.98
N LYS A 136 13.03 5.96 3.67
CA LYS A 136 13.23 7.09 4.58
C LYS A 136 12.68 8.37 3.97
N TYR A 137 12.01 9.18 4.80
CA TYR A 137 11.54 10.48 4.36
C TYR A 137 12.70 11.46 4.25
N ASN A 138 12.89 12.04 3.07
CA ASN A 138 13.86 13.10 2.84
C ASN A 138 13.17 14.46 2.91
N ILE A 139 13.56 15.27 3.91
CA ILE A 139 12.96 16.58 4.19
C ILE A 139 13.20 17.59 3.05
N LYS A 140 14.34 17.48 2.35
CA LYS A 140 14.71 18.40 1.26
C LYS A 140 13.86 18.12 0.02
N SER A 141 13.78 16.86 -0.40
CA SER A 141 12.98 16.45 -1.56
C SER A 141 11.48 16.32 -1.24
N LYS A 142 11.11 16.34 0.05
CA LYS A 142 9.77 16.13 0.58
C LYS A 142 9.13 14.82 0.13
N ASN A 143 9.94 13.79 -0.12
CA ASN A 143 9.50 12.49 -0.60
C ASN A 143 10.16 11.36 0.19
N PHE A 144 9.55 10.17 0.13
CA PHE A 144 10.18 8.94 0.60
C PHE A 144 11.18 8.44 -0.45
N GLU A 145 12.40 8.20 0.00
CA GLU A 145 13.49 7.68 -0.81
C GLU A 145 13.80 6.26 -0.37
N LEU A 146 14.07 5.40 -1.34
CA LEU A 146 14.43 4.01 -1.10
C LEU A 146 15.72 3.95 -0.28
N GLU A 147 15.66 3.33 0.89
CA GLU A 147 16.81 3.19 1.81
C GLU A 147 17.44 1.81 1.67
N ASN A 148 16.62 0.76 1.62
CA ASN A 148 17.12 -0.62 1.62
C ASN A 148 16.15 -1.56 0.89
N VAL A 149 16.72 -2.62 0.29
CA VAL A 149 15.98 -3.74 -0.28
C VAL A 149 16.65 -5.04 0.12
N LEU A 150 15.95 -5.85 0.92
CA LEU A 150 16.42 -7.16 1.36
C LEU A 150 15.60 -8.26 0.67
N PHE A 151 16.30 -9.21 0.06
CA PHE A 151 15.71 -10.41 -0.52
C PHE A 151 15.88 -11.59 0.45
N ASN A 152 14.79 -12.30 0.73
CA ASN A 152 14.83 -13.55 1.50
C ASN A 152 14.18 -14.66 0.67
N GLY A 153 14.94 -15.68 0.30
CA GLY A 153 14.42 -16.78 -0.50
C GLY A 153 15.49 -17.85 -0.72
N PRO A 154 15.14 -19.00 -1.31
CA PRO A 154 16.12 -20.00 -1.68
C PRO A 154 17.16 -19.40 -2.64
N PRO A 155 18.43 -19.83 -2.58
CA PRO A 155 19.40 -19.50 -3.62
C PRO A 155 18.87 -20.04 -4.95
N PHE A 156 18.80 -19.17 -5.96
CA PHE A 156 18.46 -19.55 -7.33
C PHE A 156 19.61 -20.31 -7.99
#